data_AF-A0A2G5F4Y3-F1
#
_entry.id   AF-A0A2G5F4Y3-F1
#
_cell.length_a   1.000
_cell.length_b   1.000
_cell.length_c   1.000
_cell.angle_alpha   90.00
_cell.angle_beta   90.00
_cell.angle_gamma   90.00
#
_symmetry.space_group_name_H-M   'P 1'
#
loop_
_entity.id
_entity.type
_entity.pdbx_description
1 polymer ?
#
loop_
_entity_poly.entity_id
_entity_poly.type
_entity_poly.pdbx_seq_one_letter_code
_entity_poly.pdbx_strand_id
1 'polypeptide(L)'
;MEVHISTARGGWFGDMGSGCVRVGLLLFRLPLCDVASKREHLYQFWRSHIKKPMILVGPSLGAAVAIDFAFNHPEAVEKLVLIGASVYSEGTGNLAKLPRTVAYAGVSLLRSTPLRLLANFLAFDGISFRTRLDWTKVGRLHCLLPWWKDATVNFMISGGYNVSNQIKKVRQETLIIWGENDQIISSELAERLYCELPHASVHQIPGCGHLPHVEKPHHVVKLITDFVRVHCALRH
;
A
#
# COMPACT_ATOMS: atom_id res chain seq x y z
N MET A 1 -14.37 16.72 -6.72
CA MET A 1 -13.19 16.12 -6.05
C MET A 1 -13.50 14.65 -5.88
N GLU A 2 -13.05 13.81 -6.82
CA GLU A 2 -13.33 12.36 -6.80
C GLU A 2 -12.24 11.65 -6.01
N VAL A 3 -12.64 10.99 -4.92
CA VAL A 3 -11.79 10.06 -4.18
C VAL A 3 -11.96 8.69 -4.82
N HIS A 4 -11.01 8.28 -5.65
CA HIS A 4 -11.03 6.93 -6.24
C HIS A 4 -10.38 5.92 -5.30
N ILE A 5 -11.20 5.05 -4.71
CA ILE A 5 -10.76 3.82 -4.06
C ILE A 5 -10.78 2.72 -5.13
N SER A 6 -9.63 2.44 -5.75
CA SER A 6 -9.52 1.38 -6.74
C SER A 6 -9.54 0.01 -6.06
N THR A 7 -10.61 -0.76 -6.30
CA THR A 7 -10.62 -2.20 -6.07
C THR A 7 -10.49 -2.89 -7.42
N ALA A 8 -9.34 -3.51 -7.67
CA ALA A 8 -9.10 -4.23 -8.91
C ALA A 8 -10.02 -5.46 -9.00
N ARG A 9 -11.11 -5.36 -9.77
CA ARG A 9 -11.84 -6.52 -10.32
C ARG A 9 -11.53 -6.61 -11.81
N GLY A 10 -10.63 -7.52 -12.16
CA GLY A 10 -10.38 -7.89 -13.56
C GLY A 10 -11.33 -9.00 -13.99
N GLY A 11 -12.30 -8.67 -14.83
CA GLY A 11 -13.10 -9.62 -15.59
C GLY A 11 -13.43 -8.97 -16.93
N TRP A 12 -12.72 -9.36 -17.99
CA TRP A 12 -12.99 -8.90 -19.35
C TRP A 12 -13.54 -10.07 -20.16
N PHE A 13 -14.82 -10.00 -20.52
CA PHE A 13 -15.38 -10.65 -21.69
C PHE A 13 -16.00 -9.54 -22.54
N GLY A 14 -15.46 -9.34 -23.74
CA GLY A 14 -15.89 -8.34 -24.70
C GLY A 14 -15.48 -8.78 -26.10
N ASP A 15 -16.50 -9.10 -26.88
CA ASP A 15 -16.53 -9.66 -28.22
C ASP A 15 -15.87 -8.75 -29.27
N MET A 16 -15.07 -9.32 -30.19
CA MET A 16 -14.73 -8.69 -31.48
C MET A 16 -14.34 -9.76 -32.53
N GLY A 17 -15.19 -9.89 -33.55
CA GLY A 17 -14.83 -9.65 -34.95
C GLY A 17 -13.90 -10.65 -35.64
N SER A 18 -14.45 -11.33 -36.64
CA SER A 18 -13.80 -12.24 -37.58
C SER A 18 -12.48 -11.69 -38.16
N GLY A 19 -11.36 -12.25 -37.71
CA GLY A 19 -10.04 -12.06 -38.28
C GLY A 19 -9.14 -13.20 -37.86
N CYS A 20 -8.60 -13.96 -38.81
CA CYS A 20 -7.72 -15.08 -38.57
C CYS A 20 -6.43 -14.61 -37.87
N VAL A 21 -6.40 -14.66 -36.54
CA VAL A 21 -5.18 -14.47 -35.76
C VAL A 21 -4.58 -15.84 -35.52
N ARG A 22 -3.38 -16.06 -36.07
CA ARG A 22 -2.53 -17.20 -35.70
C ARG A 22 -2.41 -17.22 -34.17
N VAL A 23 -3.07 -18.18 -33.53
CA VAL A 23 -2.92 -18.46 -32.10
C VAL A 23 -1.55 -19.09 -31.92
N GLY A 24 -0.52 -18.24 -31.80
CA GLY A 24 0.71 -18.65 -31.18
C GLY A 24 0.39 -19.07 -29.75
N LEU A 25 0.84 -20.25 -29.33
CA LEU A 25 0.77 -20.72 -27.95
C LEU A 25 1.51 -19.72 -27.05
N LEU A 26 0.82 -18.67 -26.61
CA LEU A 26 1.22 -17.87 -25.46
C LEU A 26 1.00 -18.78 -24.25
N LEU A 27 2.03 -19.54 -23.90
CA LEU A 27 2.19 -20.03 -22.54
C LEU A 27 1.94 -18.83 -21.63
N PHE A 28 0.80 -18.79 -20.94
CA PHE A 28 0.44 -17.73 -19.99
C PHE A 28 1.50 -17.70 -18.88
N ARG A 29 2.59 -16.98 -19.11
CA ARG A 29 3.60 -16.71 -18.10
C ARG A 29 2.97 -15.74 -17.12
N LEU A 30 2.99 -16.12 -15.84
CA LEU A 30 2.63 -15.21 -14.77
C LEU A 30 3.44 -13.92 -14.89
N PRO A 31 2.79 -12.74 -14.80
CA PRO A 31 3.52 -11.50 -14.70
C PRO A 31 4.46 -11.54 -13.49
N LEU A 32 5.66 -11.00 -13.64
CA LEU A 32 6.56 -10.78 -12.52
C LEU A 32 5.85 -9.88 -11.49
N CYS A 33 5.98 -10.22 -10.21
CA CYS A 33 5.31 -9.51 -9.11
C CYS A 33 6.34 -8.87 -8.16
N ASP A 34 7.43 -8.38 -8.73
CA ASP A 34 8.43 -7.58 -8.03
C ASP A 34 8.02 -6.10 -7.91
N VAL A 35 8.83 -5.31 -7.22
CA VAL A 35 8.61 -3.87 -7.01
C VAL A 35 8.51 -3.10 -8.32
N ALA A 36 9.42 -3.35 -9.27
CA ALA A 36 9.45 -2.64 -10.55
C ALA A 36 8.18 -2.90 -11.37
N SER A 37 7.72 -4.15 -11.41
CA SER A 37 6.50 -4.56 -12.11
C SER A 37 5.25 -3.94 -11.47
N LYS A 38 5.20 -3.86 -10.13
CA LYS A 38 4.11 -3.19 -9.41
C LYS A 38 4.08 -1.69 -9.68
N ARG A 39 5.25 -1.03 -9.68
CA ARG A 39 5.40 0.39 -10.01
C ARG A 39 4.94 0.67 -11.43
N GLU A 40 5.41 -0.13 -12.40
CA GLU A 40 5.02 0.00 -13.80
C GLU A 40 3.51 -0.18 -13.97
N HIS A 41 2.91 -1.17 -13.31
CA HIS A 41 1.47 -1.37 -13.37
C HIS A 41 0.67 -0.16 -12.83
N LEU A 42 1.12 0.44 -11.71
CA LEU A 42 0.51 1.66 -11.17
C LEU A 42 0.70 2.85 -12.13
N TYR A 43 1.87 2.98 -12.75
CA TYR A 43 2.15 4.03 -13.73
C TYR A 43 1.25 3.90 -14.95
N GLN A 44 1.10 2.69 -15.50
CA GLN A 44 0.22 2.44 -16.64
C GLN A 44 -1.25 2.74 -16.29
N PHE A 45 -1.71 2.36 -15.09
CA PHE A 45 -3.05 2.72 -14.62
C PHE A 45 -3.24 4.25 -14.58
N TRP A 46 -2.30 4.97 -13.98
CA TRP A 46 -2.32 6.43 -13.92
C TRP A 46 -2.34 7.05 -15.31
N ARG A 47 -1.44 6.63 -16.20
CA ARG A 47 -1.30 7.16 -17.57
C ARG A 47 -2.54 6.87 -18.43
N SER A 48 -3.24 5.78 -18.18
CA SER A 48 -4.43 5.39 -18.96
C SER A 48 -5.74 5.98 -18.43
N HIS A 49 -5.89 6.12 -17.11
CA HIS A 49 -7.18 6.49 -16.49
C HIS A 49 -7.18 7.81 -15.71
N ILE A 50 -6.07 8.19 -15.06
CA ILE A 50 -6.03 9.38 -14.19
C ILE A 50 -5.51 10.61 -14.97
N LYS A 51 -4.37 10.48 -15.66
CA LYS A 51 -3.77 11.46 -16.59
C LYS A 51 -3.55 12.87 -16.02
N LYS A 52 -3.51 13.01 -14.70
CA LYS A 52 -3.22 14.25 -13.99
C LYS A 52 -2.53 13.95 -12.67
N PRO A 53 -1.73 14.88 -12.12
CA PRO A 53 -1.18 14.72 -10.78
C PRO A 53 -2.27 14.35 -9.78
N MET A 54 -1.99 13.35 -8.93
CA MET A 54 -2.94 12.88 -7.93
C MET A 54 -2.37 13.01 -6.52
N ILE A 55 -3.28 13.07 -5.54
CA ILE A 55 -2.91 12.89 -4.14
C ILE A 55 -2.89 11.40 -3.86
N LEU A 56 -1.70 10.87 -3.58
CA LEU A 56 -1.50 9.45 -3.39
C LEU A 56 -1.49 9.10 -1.89
N VAL A 57 -2.44 8.25 -1.49
CA VAL A 57 -2.61 7.81 -0.10
C VAL A 57 -2.05 6.39 0.05
N GLY A 58 -1.05 6.22 0.90
CA GLY A 58 -0.38 4.95 1.15
C GLY A 58 -0.45 4.54 2.63
N PRO A 59 -1.35 3.61 3.02
CA PRO A 59 -1.36 3.04 4.37
C PRO A 59 -0.37 1.87 4.50
N SER A 60 0.33 1.79 5.63
CA SER A 60 1.22 0.67 5.98
C SER A 60 2.29 0.41 4.91
N LEU A 61 2.41 -0.81 4.37
CA LEU A 61 3.28 -1.14 3.23
C LEU A 61 2.95 -0.28 1.99
N GLY A 62 1.71 0.17 1.84
CA GLY A 62 1.29 1.11 0.80
C GLY A 62 2.03 2.45 0.88
N ALA A 63 2.56 2.85 2.05
CA ALA A 63 3.41 4.02 2.16
C ALA A 63 4.74 3.84 1.42
N ALA A 64 5.35 2.66 1.49
CA ALA A 64 6.56 2.36 0.71
C ALA A 64 6.28 2.31 -0.79
N VAL A 65 5.12 1.77 -1.19
CA VAL A 65 4.64 1.84 -2.58
C VAL A 65 4.52 3.30 -3.02
N ALA A 66 3.92 4.16 -2.18
CA ALA A 66 3.69 5.56 -2.51
C ALA A 66 4.99 6.37 -2.60
N ILE A 67 5.95 6.14 -1.70
CA ILE A 67 7.28 6.76 -1.76
C ILE A 67 8.04 6.30 -3.01
N ASP A 68 8.07 4.99 -3.29
CA ASP A 68 8.71 4.48 -4.51
C ASP A 68 8.08 5.09 -5.77
N PHE A 69 6.75 5.16 -5.82
CA PHE A 69 6.05 5.72 -6.95
C PHE A 69 6.31 7.22 -7.12
N ALA A 70 6.23 8.01 -6.04
CA ALA A 70 6.47 9.45 -6.08
C ALA A 70 7.92 9.81 -6.40
N PHE A 71 8.88 8.98 -5.99
CA PHE A 71 10.29 9.15 -6.33
C PHE A 71 10.57 8.90 -7.82
N ASN A 72 9.97 7.86 -8.41
CA ASN A 72 10.23 7.47 -9.80
C ASN A 72 9.32 8.18 -10.82
N HIS A 73 8.13 8.60 -10.41
CA HIS A 73 7.13 9.27 -11.25
C HIS A 73 6.60 10.53 -10.56
N PRO A 74 7.47 11.52 -10.27
CA PRO A 74 7.06 12.72 -9.54
C PRO A 74 5.99 13.53 -10.27
N GLU A 75 5.92 13.46 -11.59
CA GLU A 75 4.89 14.10 -12.42
C GLU A 75 3.47 13.55 -12.17
N ALA A 76 3.36 12.33 -11.65
CA ALA A 76 2.09 11.68 -11.38
C ALA A 76 1.54 12.01 -9.99
N VAL A 77 2.36 12.55 -9.08
CA VAL A 77 2.00 12.74 -7.66
C VAL A 77 2.10 14.20 -7.26
N GLU A 78 0.96 14.80 -6.93
CA GLU A 78 0.88 16.18 -6.43
C GLU A 78 1.24 16.26 -4.94
N LYS A 79 0.66 15.36 -4.13
CA LYS A 79 0.86 15.27 -2.68
C LYS A 79 0.83 13.83 -2.20
N LEU A 80 1.41 13.59 -1.03
CA LEU A 80 1.42 12.28 -0.37
C LEU A 80 0.67 12.31 0.96
N VAL A 81 -0.05 11.23 1.23
CA VAL A 81 -0.60 10.95 2.57
C VAL A 81 -0.14 9.56 2.98
N LEU A 82 0.64 9.48 4.05
CA LEU A 82 1.22 8.24 4.56
C LEU A 82 0.57 7.91 5.90
N ILE A 83 -0.02 6.71 6.04
CA ILE A 83 -0.74 6.31 7.25
C ILE A 83 -0.08 5.09 7.87
N GLY A 84 0.46 5.18 9.09
CA GLY A 84 1.14 4.07 9.78
C GLY A 84 2.27 3.47 8.93
N ALA A 85 3.19 4.31 8.44
CA ALA A 85 4.03 4.01 7.28
C ALA A 85 5.08 2.92 7.52
N SER A 86 5.08 1.88 6.66
CA SER A 86 6.10 0.81 6.67
C SER A 86 7.22 1.07 5.65
N VAL A 87 8.08 2.05 5.92
CA VAL A 87 9.08 2.55 4.93
C VAL A 87 10.54 2.23 5.27
N TYR A 88 10.79 1.83 6.52
CA TYR A 88 12.14 1.50 7.03
C TYR A 88 12.46 0.02 7.03
N SER A 89 11.51 -0.84 6.67
CA SER A 89 11.81 -2.23 6.38
C SER A 89 12.78 -2.27 5.21
N GLU A 90 13.93 -2.92 5.37
CA GLU A 90 14.86 -3.22 4.27
C GLU A 90 14.29 -4.35 3.39
N GLY A 91 13.05 -4.16 2.94
CA GLY A 91 12.31 -5.16 2.23
C GLY A 91 12.07 -6.42 3.04
N THR A 92 12.18 -7.57 2.38
CA THR A 92 12.03 -8.88 3.02
C THR A 92 13.32 -9.44 3.63
N GLY A 93 14.43 -8.69 3.54
CA GLY A 93 15.71 -9.05 4.16
C GLY A 93 16.17 -10.47 3.83
N ASN A 94 16.51 -11.25 4.86
CA ASN A 94 16.93 -12.65 4.71
C ASN A 94 15.85 -13.57 4.12
N LEU A 95 14.56 -13.17 4.13
CA LEU A 95 13.49 -13.95 3.51
C LEU A 95 13.66 -14.02 1.98
N ALA A 96 14.34 -13.04 1.38
CA ALA A 96 14.65 -13.06 -0.05
C ALA A 96 15.61 -14.19 -0.44
N LYS A 97 16.39 -14.69 0.53
CA LYS A 97 17.37 -15.78 0.35
C LYS A 97 16.79 -17.16 0.67
N LEU A 98 15.52 -17.24 1.09
CA LEU A 98 14.91 -18.52 1.46
C LEU A 98 14.67 -19.41 0.23
N PRO A 99 14.82 -20.73 0.37
CA PRO A 99 14.35 -21.68 -0.63
C PRO A 99 12.86 -21.46 -0.91
N ARG A 100 12.46 -21.55 -2.18
CA ARG A 100 11.06 -21.31 -2.60
C ARG A 100 10.05 -22.11 -1.78
N THR A 101 10.32 -23.37 -1.46
CA THR A 101 9.44 -24.23 -0.65
C THR A 101 9.17 -23.64 0.73
N VAL A 102 10.20 -23.10 1.40
CA VAL A 102 10.08 -22.44 2.70
C VAL A 102 9.26 -21.14 2.57
N ALA A 103 9.50 -20.36 1.51
CA ALA A 103 8.71 -19.16 1.22
C ALA A 103 7.22 -19.48 1.01
N TYR A 104 6.89 -20.54 0.27
CA TYR A 104 5.51 -21.01 0.08
C TYR A 104 4.86 -21.50 1.39
N ALA A 105 5.62 -22.16 2.26
CA ALA A 105 5.15 -22.55 3.58
C ALA A 105 4.83 -21.32 4.44
N GLY A 106 5.73 -20.34 4.49
CA GLY A 106 5.53 -19.07 5.19
C GLY A 106 4.33 -18.28 4.67
N VAL A 107 4.18 -18.14 3.35
CA VAL A 107 3.00 -17.50 2.75
C VAL A 107 1.70 -18.27 3.05
N SER A 108 1.76 -19.59 3.16
CA SER A 108 0.61 -20.38 3.59
C SER A 108 0.23 -20.11 5.05
N LEU A 109 1.21 -19.87 5.92
CA LEU A 109 0.99 -19.44 7.30
C LEU A 109 0.36 -18.03 7.38
N LEU A 110 0.80 -17.09 6.53
CA LEU A 110 0.21 -15.75 6.41
C LEU A 110 -1.28 -15.75 6.01
N ARG A 111 -1.76 -16.81 5.37
CA ARG A 111 -3.18 -17.00 5.04
C ARG A 111 -4.02 -17.50 6.22
N SER A 112 -3.39 -18.03 7.27
CA SER A 112 -4.09 -18.66 8.39
C SER A 112 -4.97 -17.67 9.15
N THR A 113 -6.18 -18.11 9.51
CA THR A 113 -7.11 -17.29 10.28
C THR A 113 -6.56 -16.93 11.67
N PRO A 114 -5.92 -17.85 12.43
CA PRO A 114 -5.39 -17.52 13.75
C PRO A 114 -4.33 -16.41 13.70
N LEU A 115 -3.37 -16.48 12.76
CA LEU A 115 -2.32 -15.46 12.65
C LEU A 115 -2.91 -14.10 12.28
N ARG A 116 -3.88 -14.06 11.37
CA ARG A 116 -4.52 -12.80 10.97
C ARG A 116 -5.42 -12.23 12.05
N LEU A 117 -6.07 -13.08 12.83
CA LEU A 117 -6.82 -12.64 13.99
C LEU A 117 -5.86 -12.01 15.01
N LEU A 118 -4.73 -12.67 15.32
CA LEU A 118 -3.68 -12.12 16.18
C LEU A 118 -3.15 -10.78 15.64
N ALA A 119 -2.87 -10.69 14.34
CA ALA A 119 -2.44 -9.45 13.72
C ALA A 119 -3.47 -8.32 13.90
N ASN A 120 -4.77 -8.62 13.79
CA ASN A 120 -5.83 -7.63 14.06
C ASN A 120 -5.97 -7.27 15.54
N PHE A 121 -5.61 -8.17 16.47
CA PHE A 121 -5.54 -7.81 17.88
C PHE A 121 -4.43 -6.79 18.16
N LEU A 122 -3.30 -6.91 17.47
CA LEU A 122 -2.18 -5.98 17.57
C LEU A 122 -2.43 -4.69 16.79
N ALA A 123 -3.07 -4.78 15.62
CA ALA A 123 -3.26 -3.64 14.72
C ALA A 123 -4.30 -2.63 15.22
N PHE A 124 -5.29 -3.06 16.01
CA PHE A 124 -6.40 -2.19 16.40
C PHE A 124 -6.46 -1.95 17.90
N ASP A 125 -6.59 -0.69 18.28
CA ASP A 125 -6.83 -0.26 19.65
C ASP A 125 -8.34 -0.06 19.91
N GLY A 126 -8.83 -0.63 21.01
CA GLY A 126 -10.19 -0.37 21.48
C GLY A 126 -11.38 -0.83 20.61
N ILE A 127 -11.19 -1.54 19.49
CA ILE A 127 -12.33 -2.04 18.68
C ILE A 127 -12.91 -3.37 19.21
N SER A 128 -14.20 -3.61 18.93
CA SER A 128 -14.88 -4.83 19.39
C SER A 128 -14.30 -6.12 18.78
N PHE A 129 -14.41 -7.23 19.52
CA PHE A 129 -14.00 -8.55 19.03
C PHE A 129 -14.70 -8.94 17.72
N ARG A 130 -16.01 -8.66 17.60
CA ARG A 130 -16.77 -8.93 16.37
C ARG A 130 -16.21 -8.15 15.19
N THR A 131 -15.89 -6.87 15.40
CA THR A 131 -15.25 -6.03 14.38
C THR A 131 -13.88 -6.59 13.96
N ARG A 132 -13.07 -7.09 14.91
CA ARG A 132 -11.80 -7.78 14.60
C ARG A 132 -12.02 -9.03 13.75
N LEU A 133 -13.05 -9.82 14.02
CA LEU A 133 -13.40 -10.99 13.20
C LEU A 133 -13.79 -10.58 11.78
N ASP A 134 -14.56 -9.51 11.62
CA ASP A 134 -14.97 -9.02 10.31
C ASP A 134 -13.76 -8.49 9.52
N TRP A 135 -12.86 -7.73 10.14
CA TRP A 135 -11.58 -7.33 9.54
C TRP A 135 -10.68 -8.52 9.20
N THR A 136 -10.72 -9.59 10.01
CA THR A 136 -10.00 -10.83 9.69
C THR A 136 -10.55 -11.48 8.43
N LYS A 137 -11.87 -11.47 8.22
CA LYS A 137 -12.50 -11.99 6.99
C LYS A 137 -12.16 -11.12 5.79
N VAL A 138 -12.37 -9.80 5.90
CA VAL A 138 -12.10 -8.82 4.83
C VAL A 138 -10.63 -8.88 4.42
N GLY A 139 -9.73 -8.84 5.40
CA GLY A 139 -8.29 -8.92 5.18
C GLY A 139 -7.86 -10.21 4.49
N ARG A 140 -8.62 -11.30 4.58
CA ARG A 140 -8.31 -12.60 3.95
C ARG A 140 -8.82 -12.74 2.52
N LEU A 141 -9.71 -11.87 2.05
CA LEU A 141 -10.34 -12.04 0.72
C LEU A 141 -9.31 -12.14 -0.40
N HIS A 142 -8.26 -11.32 -0.37
CA HIS A 142 -7.20 -11.35 -1.38
C HIS A 142 -6.40 -12.67 -1.38
N CYS A 143 -6.34 -13.40 -0.26
CA CYS A 143 -5.69 -14.72 -0.19
C CYS A 143 -6.46 -15.83 -0.92
N LEU A 144 -7.71 -15.56 -1.31
CA LEU A 144 -8.56 -16.47 -2.07
C LEU A 144 -8.41 -16.26 -3.58
N LEU A 145 -7.72 -15.20 -4.01
CA LEU A 145 -7.51 -14.94 -5.42
C LEU A 145 -6.54 -15.96 -6.03
N PRO A 146 -6.77 -16.36 -7.29
CA PRO A 146 -5.80 -17.15 -8.04
C PRO A 146 -4.42 -16.50 -7.98
N TRP A 147 -3.38 -17.32 -7.87
CA TRP A 147 -1.98 -16.88 -7.90
C TRP A 147 -1.54 -15.99 -6.74
N TRP A 148 -2.36 -15.79 -5.71
CA TRP A 148 -1.97 -14.96 -4.56
C TRP A 148 -0.69 -15.47 -3.90
N LYS A 149 -0.55 -16.80 -3.75
CA LYS A 149 0.65 -17.41 -3.15
C LYS A 149 1.88 -17.13 -4.02
N ASP A 150 1.80 -17.40 -5.31
CA ASP A 150 2.90 -17.19 -6.26
C ASP A 150 3.32 -15.71 -6.31
N ALA A 151 2.35 -14.80 -6.38
CA ALA A 151 2.58 -13.36 -6.37
C ALA A 151 3.25 -12.89 -5.08
N THR A 152 2.82 -13.41 -3.92
CA THR A 152 3.39 -13.05 -2.61
C THR A 152 4.81 -13.61 -2.47
N VAL A 153 5.03 -14.86 -2.85
CA VAL A 153 6.37 -15.47 -2.83
C VAL A 153 7.33 -14.74 -3.76
N ASN A 154 6.89 -14.41 -4.99
CA ASN A 154 7.72 -13.65 -5.93
C ASN A 154 8.09 -12.27 -5.39
N PHE A 155 7.13 -11.55 -4.80
CA PHE A 155 7.39 -10.28 -4.14
C PHE A 155 8.39 -10.41 -2.97
N MET A 156 8.23 -11.46 -2.15
CA MET A 156 9.12 -11.69 -1.02
C MET A 156 10.53 -12.08 -1.47
N ILE A 157 10.68 -12.89 -2.52
CA ILE A 157 11.99 -13.30 -3.04
C ILE A 157 12.66 -12.17 -3.81
N SER A 158 11.90 -11.26 -4.43
CA SER A 158 12.46 -10.08 -5.11
C SER A 158 13.05 -9.04 -4.15
N GLY A 159 13.01 -9.29 -2.84
CA GLY A 159 13.49 -8.37 -1.82
C GLY A 159 12.43 -7.39 -1.31
N GLY A 160 11.22 -7.33 -1.88
CA GLY A 160 10.19 -6.37 -1.47
C GLY A 160 10.60 -4.89 -1.64
N TYR A 161 9.87 -3.98 -0.99
CA TYR A 161 10.17 -2.54 -1.05
C TYR A 161 11.31 -2.16 -0.11
N ASN A 162 12.32 -1.47 -0.65
CA ASN A 162 13.36 -0.81 0.13
C ASN A 162 13.49 0.64 -0.36
N VAL A 163 12.87 1.56 0.37
CA VAL A 163 12.72 2.96 -0.04
C VAL A 163 13.44 3.94 0.87
N SER A 164 14.16 3.48 1.88
CA SER A 164 14.85 4.33 2.88
C SER A 164 15.75 5.39 2.22
N ASN A 165 16.50 4.99 1.19
CA ASN A 165 17.37 5.87 0.41
C ASN A 165 16.63 6.85 -0.52
N GLN A 166 15.32 6.66 -0.70
CA GLN A 166 14.45 7.49 -1.53
C GLN A 166 13.73 8.57 -0.71
N ILE A 167 13.47 8.33 0.58
CA ILE A 167 12.69 9.21 1.47
C ILE A 167 13.14 10.66 1.37
N LYS A 168 14.44 10.93 1.58
CA LYS A 168 15.02 12.29 1.55
C LYS A 168 14.95 12.99 0.18
N LYS A 169 14.64 12.24 -0.88
CA LYS A 169 14.58 12.74 -2.26
C LYS A 169 13.15 13.05 -2.73
N VAL A 170 12.14 12.56 -2.00
CA VAL A 170 10.72 12.89 -2.26
C VAL A 170 10.50 14.36 -1.95
N ARG A 171 9.96 15.11 -2.92
CA ARG A 171 9.75 16.58 -2.81
C ARG A 171 8.28 16.95 -2.62
N GLN A 172 7.37 16.00 -2.81
CA GLN A 172 5.94 16.22 -2.65
C GLN A 172 5.63 16.57 -1.20
N GLU A 173 4.75 17.56 -1.03
CA GLU A 173 4.17 17.87 0.27
C GLU A 173 3.53 16.59 0.84
N THR A 174 3.88 16.23 2.06
CA THR A 174 3.52 14.95 2.65
C THR A 174 2.83 15.12 4.00
N LEU A 175 1.66 14.50 4.15
CA LEU A 175 0.98 14.35 5.42
C LEU A 175 1.25 12.96 5.99
N ILE A 176 1.82 12.90 7.19
CA ILE A 176 2.04 11.65 7.94
C ILE A 176 0.96 11.56 9.01
N ILE A 177 0.24 10.44 9.04
CA ILE A 177 -0.77 10.12 10.06
C ILE A 177 -0.37 8.82 10.75
N TRP A 178 -0.35 8.81 12.08
CA TRP A 178 0.04 7.62 12.85
C TRP A 178 -0.87 7.43 14.06
N GLY A 179 -1.12 6.19 14.50
CA GLY A 179 -1.77 5.95 15.78
C GLY A 179 -0.75 5.89 16.91
N GLU A 180 -1.02 6.55 18.04
CA GLU A 180 -0.08 6.55 19.19
C GLU A 180 0.16 5.15 19.76
N ASN A 181 -0.85 4.28 19.68
CA ASN A 181 -0.85 2.93 20.26
C ASN A 181 -0.52 1.84 19.23
N ASP A 182 0.08 2.19 18.09
CA ASP A 182 0.44 1.25 17.03
C ASP A 182 1.41 0.16 17.54
N GLN A 183 0.91 -1.08 17.66
CA GLN A 183 1.70 -2.26 18.08
C GLN A 183 2.29 -3.05 16.90
N ILE A 184 2.06 -2.61 15.66
CA ILE A 184 2.63 -3.23 14.46
C ILE A 184 3.92 -2.52 14.07
N ILE A 185 3.91 -1.18 14.08
CA ILE A 185 5.06 -0.34 13.75
C ILE A 185 5.16 0.77 14.79
N SER A 186 6.31 0.86 15.47
CA SER A 186 6.55 1.87 16.50
C SER A 186 6.23 3.28 15.99
N SER A 187 5.42 4.00 16.76
CA SER A 187 5.03 5.40 16.48
C SER A 187 6.22 6.36 16.51
N GLU A 188 7.35 6.00 17.14
CA GLU A 188 8.61 6.74 17.09
C GLU A 188 9.13 6.92 15.65
N LEU A 189 8.81 5.98 14.76
CA LEU A 189 9.18 6.08 13.35
C LEU A 189 8.44 7.20 12.60
N ALA A 190 7.32 7.70 13.15
CA ALA A 190 6.61 8.85 12.59
C ALA A 190 7.48 10.12 12.64
N GLU A 191 8.13 10.37 13.78
CA GLU A 191 9.02 11.53 13.95
C GLU A 191 10.26 11.40 13.09
N ARG A 192 10.84 10.19 13.02
CA ARG A 192 11.96 9.94 12.11
C ARG A 192 11.59 10.25 10.65
N LEU A 193 10.43 9.77 10.20
CA LEU A 193 9.96 10.00 8.84
C LEU A 193 9.69 11.49 8.56
N TYR A 194 9.12 12.20 9.55
CA TYR A 194 8.94 13.65 9.49
C TYR A 194 10.28 14.39 9.33
N CYS A 195 11.31 14.00 10.09
CA CYS A 195 12.64 14.60 10.00
C CYS A 195 13.39 14.31 8.68
N GLU A 196 13.12 13.17 8.04
CA GLU A 196 13.78 12.77 6.80
C GLU A 196 13.09 13.33 5.54
N LEU A 197 11.79 13.61 5.59
CA LEU A 197 11.05 14.21 4.47
C LEU A 197 11.19 15.74 4.47
N PRO A 198 11.54 16.37 3.33
CA PRO A 198 11.81 17.81 3.29
C PRO A 198 10.57 18.70 3.49
N HIS A 199 9.38 18.19 3.16
CA HIS A 199 8.12 18.93 3.22
C HIS A 199 7.03 18.05 3.83
N ALA A 200 7.15 17.77 5.13
CA ALA A 200 6.21 16.92 5.85
C ALA A 200 5.47 17.68 6.96
N SER A 201 4.27 17.17 7.27
CA SER A 201 3.56 17.41 8.52
C SER A 201 3.25 16.06 9.15
N VAL A 202 3.21 15.98 10.48
CA VAL A 202 2.95 14.73 11.21
C VAL A 202 1.84 14.91 12.21
N HIS A 203 0.91 13.95 12.24
CA HIS A 203 -0.18 13.90 13.20
C HIS A 203 -0.27 12.51 13.80
N GLN A 204 0.03 12.42 15.10
CA GLN A 204 -0.25 11.22 15.88
C GLN A 204 -1.68 11.31 16.44
N ILE A 205 -2.41 10.19 16.41
CA ILE A 205 -3.81 10.10 16.81
C ILE A 205 -3.88 9.35 18.14
N PRO A 206 -4.31 10.01 19.23
CA PRO A 206 -4.45 9.36 20.54
C PRO A 206 -5.48 8.25 20.55
N GLY A 207 -5.19 7.19 21.33
CA GLY A 207 -6.10 6.05 21.50
C GLY A 207 -6.44 5.36 20.18
N CYS A 208 -5.42 5.15 19.34
CA CYS A 208 -5.55 4.60 18.00
C CYS A 208 -4.36 3.69 17.69
N GLY A 209 -4.64 2.53 17.08
CA GLY A 209 -3.65 1.57 16.62
C GLY A 209 -3.10 1.87 15.22
N HIS A 210 -2.70 0.80 14.53
CA HIS A 210 -2.02 0.81 13.24
C HIS A 210 -2.88 1.32 12.08
N LEU A 211 -4.21 1.27 12.20
CA LEU A 211 -5.12 1.62 11.10
C LEU A 211 -6.04 2.80 11.46
N PRO A 212 -5.51 4.03 11.61
CA PRO A 212 -6.33 5.18 11.99
C PRO A 212 -7.51 5.50 11.07
N HIS A 213 -7.38 5.22 9.77
CA HIS A 213 -8.45 5.43 8.80
C HIS A 213 -9.64 4.47 9.00
N VAL A 214 -9.44 3.39 9.76
CA VAL A 214 -10.49 2.45 10.17
C VAL A 214 -11.02 2.79 11.56
N GLU A 215 -10.11 3.09 12.51
CA GLU A 215 -10.46 3.26 13.93
C GLU A 215 -11.07 4.64 14.22
N LYS A 216 -10.52 5.68 13.59
CA LYS A 216 -10.91 7.08 13.79
C LYS A 216 -11.15 7.78 12.42
N PRO A 217 -12.07 7.25 11.58
CA PRO A 217 -12.23 7.71 10.20
C PRO A 217 -12.54 9.20 10.08
N HIS A 218 -13.36 9.75 10.98
CA HIS A 218 -13.70 11.18 10.97
C HIS A 218 -12.47 12.09 11.22
N HIS A 219 -11.57 11.70 12.12
CA HIS A 219 -10.33 12.44 12.34
C HIS A 219 -9.42 12.36 11.12
N VAL A 220 -9.21 11.18 10.55
CA VAL A 220 -8.36 11.01 9.36
C VAL A 220 -8.91 11.77 8.16
N VAL A 221 -10.22 11.68 7.90
CA VAL A 221 -10.88 12.41 6.81
C VAL A 221 -10.69 13.92 6.99
N LYS A 222 -10.85 14.43 8.22
CA LYS A 222 -10.62 15.86 8.51
C LYS A 222 -9.18 16.27 8.20
N LEU A 223 -8.19 15.55 8.73
CA LEU A 223 -6.76 15.82 8.48
C LEU A 223 -6.42 15.83 6.99
N ILE A 224 -6.90 14.83 6.24
CA ILE A 224 -6.70 14.75 4.80
C ILE A 224 -7.38 15.93 4.10
N THR A 225 -8.63 16.24 4.45
CA THR A 225 -9.39 17.33 3.81
C THR A 225 -8.71 18.69 4.04
N ASP A 226 -8.26 18.95 5.25
CA ASP A 226 -7.55 20.20 5.60
C ASP A 226 -6.24 20.29 4.82
N PHE A 227 -5.45 19.21 4.77
CA PHE A 227 -4.21 19.12 4.01
C PHE A 227 -4.39 19.36 2.50
N VAL A 228 -5.49 18.87 1.91
CA VAL A 228 -5.76 19.14 0.49
C VAL A 228 -6.16 20.60 0.26
N ARG A 229 -6.96 21.19 1.16
CA ARG A 229 -7.52 22.55 0.98
C ARG A 229 -6.48 23.66 1.04
N VAL A 230 -5.40 23.51 1.81
CA VAL A 230 -4.34 24.52 1.95
C VAL A 230 -3.78 25.00 0.61
N HIS A 231 -3.87 24.18 -0.45
CA HIS A 231 -3.35 24.52 -1.77
C HIS A 231 -4.36 25.23 -2.71
N CYS A 232 -5.68 25.10 -2.47
CA CYS A 232 -6.68 25.81 -3.28
C CYS A 232 -6.68 27.32 -3.02
N ALA A 233 -6.30 27.75 -1.82
CA ALA A 233 -6.30 29.16 -1.43
C ALA A 233 -5.14 29.99 -2.01
N LEU A 234 -4.07 29.34 -2.51
CA LEU A 234 -2.88 30.00 -3.06
C LEU A 234 -2.87 30.09 -4.60
N ARG A 235 -3.94 29.65 -5.27
CA ARG A 235 -4.09 29.69 -6.75
C ARG A 235 -5.15 30.69 -7.24
N HIS A 236 -5.62 31.59 -6.37
CA HIS A 236 -6.46 32.73 -6.71
C HIS A 236 -5.70 34.03 -6.44
#